data_AF-A0A5A7RX03-F1
#
_entry.id   AF-A0A5A7RX03-F1
#
_cell.length_a   1.000
_cell.length_b   1.000
_cell.length_c   1.000
_cell.angle_alpha   90.00
_cell.angle_beta   90.00
_cell.angle_gamma   90.00
#
_symmetry.space_group_name_H-M   'P 1'
#
loop_
_entity.id
_entity.type
_entity.pdbx_description
1 polymer ?
#
loop_
_entity_poly.entity_id
_entity_poly.type
_entity_poly.pdbx_seq_one_letter_code
_entity_poly.pdbx_strand_id
1 'polypeptide(L)'
;MVRRSKGFRSKTRRKLRMRVRERRPITRALQEFEIGEKVCIDIDPSVHQGMPHPRYQGFTGEIEGKQGNAYKVGVYVGSKHKTLIVFPEHLRKVV
;
A
#
# COMPACT_ATOMS: atom_id res chain seq x y z
N MET A 1 7.38 30.72 11.24
CA MET A 1 6.49 29.61 10.80
C MET A 1 6.78 28.40 11.68
N VAL A 2 5.77 27.75 12.29
CA VAL A 2 5.97 26.63 13.23
C VAL A 2 6.28 25.32 12.49
N ARG A 3 7.27 24.56 12.99
CA ARG A 3 7.65 23.26 12.42
C ARG A 3 6.57 22.21 12.66
N ARG A 4 6.06 21.60 11.59
CA ARG A 4 5.05 20.55 11.67
C ARG A 4 5.64 19.20 12.12
N SER A 5 4.81 18.36 12.73
CA SER A 5 5.13 16.96 13.04
C SER A 5 5.42 16.11 11.80
N LYS A 6 6.35 15.16 11.94
CA LYS A 6 6.82 14.23 10.89
C LYS A 6 6.36 12.78 11.12
N GLY A 7 5.34 12.57 11.93
CA GLY A 7 4.81 11.23 12.22
C GLY A 7 4.15 10.57 11.01
N PHE A 8 3.88 9.28 11.14
CA PHE A 8 3.31 8.43 10.08
C PHE A 8 2.03 8.99 9.43
N ARG A 9 1.17 9.65 10.22
CA ARG A 9 -0.09 10.24 9.75
C ARG A 9 0.01 11.74 9.35
N SER A 10 1.21 12.28 9.20
CA SER A 10 1.38 13.67 8.78
C SER A 10 0.91 13.86 7.33
N LYS A 11 0.05 14.86 7.09
CA LYS A 11 -0.52 15.18 5.75
C LYS A 11 -1.35 14.05 5.10
N THR A 12 -1.92 13.13 5.87
CA THR A 12 -2.66 11.98 5.32
C THR A 12 -4.18 12.13 5.33
N ARG A 13 -4.73 13.21 5.91
CA ARG A 13 -6.19 13.40 6.10
C ARG A 13 -7.03 13.07 4.86
N ARG A 14 -6.62 13.51 3.66
CA ARG A 14 -7.36 13.23 2.42
C ARG A 14 -6.99 11.87 1.80
N LYS A 15 -5.76 11.40 1.99
CA LYS A 15 -5.26 10.12 1.43
C LYS A 15 -5.86 8.91 2.13
N LEU A 16 -6.02 8.98 3.44
CA LEU A 16 -6.58 7.91 4.28
C LEU A 16 -8.06 8.15 4.60
N ARG A 17 -8.76 8.93 3.78
CA ARG A 17 -10.19 9.14 3.94
C ARG A 17 -10.92 8.20 3.00
N MET A 18 -11.77 7.35 3.56
CA MET A 18 -12.73 6.57 2.78
C MET A 18 -13.99 7.40 2.51
N ARG A 19 -14.63 7.21 1.35
CA ARG A 19 -15.93 7.83 1.08
C ARG A 19 -17.02 7.12 1.88
N VAL A 20 -18.08 7.84 2.26
CA VAL A 20 -19.16 7.33 3.14
C VAL A 20 -19.82 6.05 2.58
N ARG A 21 -19.95 5.95 1.25
CA ARG A 21 -20.56 4.79 0.57
C ARG A 21 -19.55 3.78 0.04
N GLU A 22 -18.26 4.05 0.18
CA GLU A 22 -17.21 3.15 -0.30
C GLU A 22 -17.00 2.05 0.74
N ARG A 23 -17.18 0.80 0.29
CA ARG A 23 -16.89 -0.41 1.06
C ARG A 23 -15.96 -1.28 0.22
N ARG A 24 -14.88 -1.75 0.82
CA ARG A 24 -13.94 -2.63 0.13
C ARG A 24 -14.40 -4.09 0.31
N PRO A 25 -14.44 -4.90 -0.76
CA PRO A 25 -14.88 -6.28 -0.68
C PRO A 25 -13.79 -7.17 -0.06
N ILE A 26 -14.23 -8.27 0.58
CA ILE A 26 -13.32 -9.27 1.18
C ILE A 26 -12.41 -9.94 0.15
N THR A 27 -12.80 -9.93 -1.12
CA THR A 27 -12.01 -10.49 -2.23
C THR A 27 -10.63 -9.88 -2.35
N ARG A 28 -10.42 -8.64 -1.88
CA ARG A 28 -9.08 -8.02 -1.83
C ARG A 28 -8.15 -8.68 -0.83
N ALA A 29 -8.68 -9.12 0.32
CA ALA A 29 -7.89 -9.79 1.34
C ALA A 29 -7.46 -11.20 0.91
N LEU A 30 -8.30 -11.85 0.10
CA LEU A 30 -8.06 -13.20 -0.44
C LEU A 30 -7.28 -13.18 -1.77
N GLN A 31 -6.94 -12.01 -2.29
CA GLN A 31 -6.27 -11.90 -3.57
C GLN A 31 -4.84 -12.45 -3.49
N GLU A 32 -4.51 -13.33 -4.42
CA GLU A 32 -3.17 -13.87 -4.58
C GLU A 32 -2.42 -13.14 -5.69
N PHE A 33 -1.10 -13.02 -5.49
CA PHE A 33 -0.20 -12.40 -6.44
C PHE A 33 1.02 -13.28 -6.67
N GLU A 34 1.46 -13.35 -7.91
CA GLU A 34 2.66 -14.10 -8.31
C GLU A 34 3.89 -13.20 -8.36
N ILE A 35 5.08 -13.82 -8.25
CA ILE A 35 6.36 -13.10 -8.36
C ILE A 35 6.48 -12.55 -9.79
N GLY A 36 6.88 -11.28 -9.91
CA GLY A 36 6.95 -10.58 -11.19
C GLY A 36 5.68 -9.83 -11.57
N GLU A 37 4.58 -10.01 -10.83
CA GLU A 37 3.36 -9.26 -11.11
C GLU A 37 3.49 -7.78 -10.71
N LYS A 38 2.95 -6.91 -11.57
CA LYS A 38 2.86 -5.48 -11.30
C LYS A 38 1.64 -5.17 -10.45
N VAL A 39 1.88 -4.49 -9.33
CA VAL A 39 0.86 -4.11 -8.36
C VAL A 39 0.94 -2.62 -8.04
N CYS A 40 -0.20 -1.99 -7.88
CA CYS A 40 -0.34 -0.63 -7.37
C CYS A 40 -0.63 -0.68 -5.87
N ILE A 41 0.05 0.17 -5.11
CA ILE A 41 -0.17 0.36 -3.68
C ILE A 41 -1.36 1.30 -3.49
N ASP A 42 -2.49 0.73 -3.10
CA ASP A 42 -3.73 1.42 -2.80
C ASP A 42 -4.18 1.07 -1.37
N ILE A 43 -3.77 1.90 -0.42
CA ILE A 43 -4.09 1.72 0.99
C ILE A 43 -5.60 1.76 1.20
N ASP A 44 -6.16 0.63 1.62
CA ASP A 44 -7.44 0.59 2.32
C ASP A 44 -7.34 1.25 3.71
N PRO A 45 -8.02 2.39 3.97
CA PRO A 45 -7.99 3.04 5.28
C PRO A 45 -8.75 2.28 6.37
N SER A 46 -9.60 1.31 6.00
CA SER A 46 -10.39 0.52 6.95
C SER A 46 -9.57 -0.52 7.68
N VAL A 47 -8.47 -0.97 7.06
CA VAL A 47 -7.56 -1.96 7.64
C VAL A 47 -6.25 -1.28 8.00
N HIS A 48 -5.84 -1.42 9.26
CA HIS A 48 -4.59 -0.83 9.75
C HIS A 48 -3.42 -1.82 9.70
N GLN A 49 -3.71 -3.12 9.62
CA GLN A 49 -2.68 -4.17 9.60
C GLN A 49 -2.03 -4.26 8.22
N GLY A 50 -0.71 -4.46 8.17
CA GLY A 50 0.01 -4.59 6.90
C GLY A 50 0.03 -3.31 6.04
N MET A 51 -0.41 -2.17 6.57
CA MET A 51 -0.46 -0.90 5.86
C MET A 51 0.94 -0.32 5.64
N PRO A 52 1.33 -0.02 4.38
CA PRO A 52 2.59 0.64 4.10
C PRO A 52 2.56 2.11 4.53
N HIS A 53 3.74 2.75 4.59
CA HIS A 53 3.80 4.19 4.84
C HIS A 53 2.99 4.95 3.77
N PRO A 54 2.09 5.89 4.13
CA PRO A 54 1.22 6.65 3.20
C PRO A 54 1.94 7.51 2.15
N ARG A 55 3.28 7.50 2.14
CA ARG A 55 4.11 8.13 1.12
C ARG A 55 4.13 7.31 -0.16
N TYR A 56 3.90 6.00 -0.05
CA TYR A 56 3.91 5.05 -1.17
C TYR A 56 2.52 4.85 -1.78
N GLN A 57 1.49 5.54 -1.28
CA GLN A 57 0.16 5.54 -1.89
C GLN A 57 0.28 5.95 -3.36
N GLY A 58 -0.24 5.10 -4.27
CA GLY A 58 -0.24 5.33 -5.70
C GLY A 58 1.05 4.94 -6.43
N PHE A 59 2.03 4.35 -5.74
CA PHE A 59 3.20 3.77 -6.40
C PHE A 59 2.83 2.43 -7.02
N THR A 60 3.39 2.17 -8.20
CA THR A 60 3.38 0.84 -8.83
C THR A 60 4.71 0.17 -8.55
N GLY A 61 4.66 -1.09 -8.16
CA GLY A 61 5.81 -1.92 -7.90
C GLY A 61 5.62 -3.32 -8.46
N GLU A 62 6.58 -4.18 -8.18
CA GLU A 62 6.62 -5.56 -8.61
C GLU A 62 6.68 -6.48 -7.38
N ILE A 63 5.99 -7.62 -7.44
CA ILE A 63 6.05 -8.62 -6.36
C ILE A 63 7.38 -9.34 -6.44
N GLU A 64 8.20 -9.19 -5.39
CA GLU A 64 9.50 -9.87 -5.26
C GLU A 64 9.37 -11.20 -4.50
N GLY A 65 8.27 -11.41 -3.79
CA GLY A 65 8.02 -12.61 -3.01
C GLY A 65 6.95 -12.43 -1.93
N LYS A 66 6.84 -13.43 -1.07
CA LYS A 66 5.88 -13.47 0.04
C LYS A 66 6.59 -13.63 1.38
N GLN A 67 6.05 -13.02 2.43
CA GLN A 67 6.51 -13.15 3.81
C GLN A 67 5.30 -13.35 4.73
N GLY A 68 5.02 -14.60 5.09
CA GLY A 68 3.78 -14.96 5.78
C GLY A 68 2.55 -14.59 4.94
N ASN A 69 1.64 -13.81 5.49
CA ASN A 69 0.45 -13.31 4.79
C ASN A 69 0.71 -12.03 3.98
N ALA A 70 1.88 -11.41 4.13
CA ALA A 70 2.26 -10.20 3.40
C ALA A 70 3.04 -10.52 2.13
N TYR A 71 3.03 -9.58 1.20
CA TYR A 71 3.87 -9.59 0.01
C TYR A 71 5.03 -8.61 0.15
N LYS A 72 6.17 -8.97 -0.44
CA LYS A 72 7.32 -8.09 -0.65
C LYS A 72 7.13 -7.38 -1.98
N VAL A 73 6.95 -6.08 -1.95
CA VAL A 73 6.73 -5.24 -3.13
C VAL A 73 7.94 -4.36 -3.35
N GLY A 74 8.65 -4.59 -4.45
CA GLY A 74 9.75 -3.75 -4.91
C GLY A 74 9.21 -2.47 -5.54
N VAL A 75 9.59 -1.32 -4.99
CA VAL A 75 9.24 0.00 -5.54
C VAL A 75 10.47 0.87 -5.70
N TYR A 76 10.49 1.65 -6.78
CA TYR A 76 11.50 2.68 -6.99
C TYR A 76 11.00 4.04 -6.49
N VAL A 77 11.77 4.67 -5.60
CA VAL A 77 11.56 6.06 -5.19
C VAL A 77 12.70 6.90 -5.74
N GLY A 78 12.46 7.54 -6.88
CA GLY A 78 13.54 8.11 -7.68
C GLY A 78 14.45 6.97 -8.18
N SER A 79 15.74 7.05 -7.88
CA SER A 79 16.72 6.01 -8.24
C SER A 79 16.88 4.90 -7.19
N LYS A 80 16.23 5.02 -6.02
CA LYS A 80 16.44 4.08 -4.91
C LYS A 80 15.39 2.98 -4.93
N HIS A 81 15.86 1.74 -5.03
CA HIS A 81 15.05 0.55 -4.84
C HIS A 81 14.68 0.38 -3.35
N LYS A 82 13.42 0.04 -3.07
CA LYS A 82 12.90 -0.20 -1.72
C LYS A 82 11.91 -1.35 -1.75
N THR A 83 12.10 -2.31 -0.86
CA THR A 83 11.13 -3.39 -0.64
C THR A 83 10.16 -2.98 0.47
N LEU A 84 8.87 -3.11 0.20
CA LEU A 84 7.78 -2.87 1.15
C LEU A 84 7.10 -4.18 1.53
N ILE A 85 6.73 -4.32 2.79
CA ILE A 85 5.96 -5.46 3.29
C ILE A 85 4.51 -5.00 3.39
N VAL A 86 3.64 -5.57 2.55
CA VAL A 86 2.27 -5.07 2.37
C VAL A 86 1.28 -6.23 2.30
N PHE A 87 0.14 -6.08 2.97
CA PHE A 87 -0.96 -7.05 2.87
C PHE A 87 -1.72 -6.91 1.54
N PRO A 88 -2.32 -7.99 1.03
CA PRO A 88 -3.04 -7.98 -0.25
C PRO A 88 -4.18 -6.95 -0.30
N GLU A 89 -4.80 -6.64 0.85
CA GLU A 89 -5.85 -5.62 0.98
C GLU A 89 -5.45 -4.23 0.47
N HIS A 90 -4.15 -3.91 0.59
CA HIS A 90 -3.59 -2.63 0.17
C HIS A 90 -2.93 -2.69 -1.21
N LEU A 91 -3.08 -3.81 -1.93
CA LEU A 91 -2.54 -4.02 -3.27
C LEU A 91 -3.68 -4.07 -4.28
N ARG A 92 -3.36 -3.65 -5.50
CA ARG A 92 -4.25 -3.76 -6.65
C ARG A 92 -3.46 -4.19 -7.86
N LYS A 93 -3.88 -5.27 -8.52
CA LYS A 93 -3.27 -5.72 -9.77
C LYS A 93 -3.36 -4.61 -10.82
N VAL A 94 -2.23 -4.31 -11.47
CA VAL A 94 -2.18 -3.44 -12.64
C VAL A 94 -2.04 -4.37 -13.83
N VAL A 95 -3.08 -4.40 -14.68
CA VAL A 95 -3.12 -5.21 -15.91
C VAL A 95 -1.95 -4.85 -16.81
#